data_AF-A0A2M7AC74-F1
#
_entry.id   AF-A0A2M7AC74-F1
#
_cell.length_a   1.000
_cell.length_b   1.000
_cell.length_c   1.000
_cell.angle_alpha   90.00
_cell.angle_beta   90.00
_cell.angle_gamma   90.00
#
_symmetry.space_group_name_H-M   'P 1'
#
loop_
_entity.id
_entity.type
_entity.pdbx_description
1 polymer ?
#
loop_
_entity_poly.entity_id
_entity_poly.type
_entity_poly.pdbx_seq_one_letter_code
_entity_poly.pdbx_strand_id
1 'polypeptide(L)'
;MGAPKGLKREPVKNLLEKLVLLVLLVLALLPFASSHPDGLERVVHRLGIGGASPVSYAAPLPDYNLPGGGSSPAASLLSALAGIALTLVLCVGMGLYLRTKRNSDG
;
A
#
# COMPACT_ATOMS: atom_id res chain seq x y z
N MET A 1 -14.96 -31.17 -22.44
CA MET A 1 -14.52 -30.54 -21.17
C MET A 1 -13.15 -29.92 -21.43
N GLY A 2 -13.09 -28.64 -21.84
CA GLY A 2 -11.84 -28.02 -22.31
C GLY A 2 -10.91 -27.66 -21.16
N ALA A 3 -9.67 -28.14 -21.21
CA ALA A 3 -8.65 -27.82 -20.22
C ALA A 3 -8.46 -26.29 -20.11
N PRO A 4 -8.32 -25.72 -18.89
CA PRO A 4 -8.03 -24.30 -18.72
C PRO A 4 -6.71 -23.95 -19.42
N LYS A 5 -6.80 -23.05 -20.41
CA LYS A 5 -5.68 -22.54 -21.19
C LYS A 5 -4.55 -22.08 -20.26
N GLY A 6 -3.36 -22.62 -20.48
CA GLY A 6 -2.17 -22.37 -19.68
C GLY A 6 -1.93 -20.87 -19.50
N LEU A 7 -1.95 -20.43 -18.25
CA LEU A 7 -1.56 -19.08 -17.84
C LEU A 7 -0.11 -18.86 -18.26
N LYS A 8 0.12 -18.10 -19.33
CA LYS A 8 1.46 -17.69 -19.76
C LYS A 8 2.13 -17.01 -18.57
N ARG A 9 3.14 -17.67 -18.01
CA ARG A 9 3.95 -17.10 -16.95
C ARG A 9 4.94 -16.14 -17.62
N GLU A 10 4.55 -14.87 -17.69
CA GLU A 10 5.48 -13.82 -18.10
C GLU A 10 6.74 -13.90 -17.23
N PRO A 11 7.94 -13.85 -17.83
CA PRO A 11 9.18 -14.01 -17.08
C PRO A 11 9.30 -12.89 -16.05
N VAL A 12 9.55 -13.27 -14.80
CA VAL A 12 9.84 -12.36 -13.67
C VAL A 12 11.02 -11.41 -13.93
N LYS A 13 11.75 -11.58 -15.04
CA LYS A 13 12.83 -10.67 -15.48
C LYS A 13 12.38 -9.21 -15.58
N ASN A 14 11.10 -8.95 -15.90
CA ASN A 14 10.59 -7.58 -16.06
C ASN A 14 9.95 -7.03 -14.78
N LEU A 15 10.09 -7.72 -13.64
CA LEU A 15 9.50 -7.26 -12.37
C LEU A 15 10.14 -5.96 -11.88
N LEU A 16 11.46 -5.84 -12.06
CA LEU A 16 12.19 -4.63 -11.69
C LEU A 16 11.71 -3.42 -12.49
N GLU A 17 11.54 -3.58 -13.81
CA GLU A 17 11.02 -2.53 -14.70
C GLU A 17 9.62 -2.06 -14.27
N LYS A 18 8.74 -3.01 -13.93
CA LYS A 18 7.38 -2.70 -13.46
C LYS A 18 7.38 -1.99 -12.10
N LEU A 19 8.31 -2.35 -11.22
CA LEU A 19 8.44 -1.73 -9.90
C LEU A 19 8.99 -0.30 -10.02
N VAL A 20 9.97 -0.08 -10.90
CA VAL A 20 10.48 1.27 -11.22
C VAL A 20 9.38 2.13 -11.84
N LEU A 21 8.61 1.59 -12.80
CA LEU A 21 7.48 2.30 -13.40
C LEU A 21 6.43 2.68 -12.34
N LEU A 22 6.10 1.77 -11.42
CA LEU A 22 5.16 2.01 -10.32
C LEU A 22 5.67 3.14 -9.41
N VAL A 23 6.94 3.12 -9.03
CA VAL A 23 7.54 4.18 -8.18
C VAL A 23 7.49 5.53 -8.88
N LEU A 24 7.84 5.60 -10.16
CA LEU A 24 7.76 6.83 -10.95
C LEU A 24 6.33 7.35 -11.05
N LEU A 25 5.36 6.46 -11.26
CA LEU A 25 3.94 6.80 -11.29
C LEU A 25 3.51 7.38 -9.94
N VAL A 26 3.85 6.73 -8.82
CA VAL A 26 3.53 7.23 -7.47
C VAL A 26 4.14 8.61 -7.24
N LEU A 27 5.40 8.83 -7.64
CA LEU A 27 6.07 10.11 -7.50
C LEU A 27 5.38 11.22 -8.33
N ALA A 28 4.91 10.88 -9.52
CA ALA A 28 4.18 11.81 -10.39
C ALA A 28 2.78 12.14 -9.86
N LEU A 29 2.11 11.20 -9.19
CA LEU A 29 0.80 11.43 -8.58
C LEU A 29 0.87 12.02 -7.15
N LEU A 30 2.03 11.97 -6.49
CA LEU A 30 2.23 12.55 -5.16
C LEU A 30 1.74 14.01 -5.01
N PRO A 31 2.03 14.95 -5.93
CA PRO A 31 1.50 16.32 -5.84
C PRO A 31 -0.02 16.42 -6.04
N PHE A 32 -0.65 15.37 -6.58
CA PHE A 32 -2.10 15.25 -6.69
C PHE A 32 -2.74 14.58 -5.47
N ALA A 33 -1.94 14.10 -4.51
CA ALA A 33 -2.45 13.63 -3.23
C ALA A 33 -3.06 14.83 -2.49
N SER A 34 -4.37 14.75 -2.25
CA SER A 34 -5.12 15.84 -1.64
C SER A 34 -4.59 16.16 -0.26
N SER A 35 -4.19 17.42 -0.03
CA SER A 35 -3.90 17.97 1.30
C SER A 35 -5.15 18.33 2.11
N HIS A 36 -6.34 18.16 1.53
CA HIS A 36 -7.60 18.52 2.19
C HIS A 36 -8.03 17.47 3.22
N PRO A 37 -8.76 17.89 4.27
CA PRO A 37 -9.35 17.00 5.24
C PRO A 37 -10.11 15.89 4.54
N ASP A 38 -9.93 14.67 5.00
CA ASP A 38 -10.59 13.52 4.41
C ASP A 38 -12.12 13.67 4.51
N GLY A 39 -12.87 12.87 3.75
CA GLY A 39 -14.32 13.01 3.69
C GLY A 39 -14.99 12.91 5.07
N LEU A 40 -14.40 12.13 5.98
CA LEU A 40 -14.85 11.96 7.36
C LEU A 40 -14.55 13.20 8.19
N GLU A 41 -13.34 13.75 8.14
CA GLU A 41 -12.95 14.97 8.84
C GLU A 41 -13.81 16.16 8.40
N ARG A 42 -14.13 16.26 7.10
CA ARG A 42 -15.03 17.30 6.60
C ARG A 42 -16.45 17.17 7.16
N VAL A 43 -16.96 15.95 7.34
CA VAL A 43 -18.26 15.68 7.95
C VAL A 43 -18.22 15.96 9.46
N VAL A 44 -17.14 15.55 10.13
CA VAL A 44 -16.89 15.80 11.56
C VAL A 44 -16.84 17.29 11.86
N HIS A 45 -16.14 18.06 11.02
CA HIS A 45 -16.09 19.51 11.11
C HIS A 45 -17.47 20.14 10.86
N ARG A 46 -18.22 19.68 9.85
CA ARG A 46 -19.59 20.21 9.57
C ARG A 46 -20.59 19.91 10.69
N LEU A 47 -20.44 18.80 11.39
CA LEU A 47 -21.31 18.39 12.49
C LEU A 47 -20.87 18.97 13.85
N GLY A 48 -19.75 19.70 13.92
CA GLY A 48 -19.25 20.30 15.17
C GLY A 48 -18.76 19.27 16.21
N ILE A 49 -18.54 18.02 15.79
CA ILE A 49 -18.11 16.89 16.63
C ILE A 49 -16.57 16.74 16.70
N GLY A 50 -15.82 17.68 16.11
CA GLY A 50 -14.36 17.65 16.02
C GLY A 50 -13.59 17.82 17.34
N GLY A 51 -14.29 18.06 18.45
CA GLY A 51 -13.69 18.10 19.78
C GLY A 51 -13.60 16.70 20.39
N ALA A 52 -12.42 16.08 20.30
CA ALA A 52 -12.04 14.91 21.09
C ALA A 52 -13.04 13.72 21.04
N SER A 53 -13.20 13.11 19.86
CA SER A 53 -13.60 11.70 19.88
C SER A 53 -12.46 10.91 20.54
N PRO A 54 -12.70 10.15 21.62
CA PRO A 54 -11.67 9.29 22.17
C PRO A 54 -11.22 8.36 21.05
N VAL A 55 -9.94 8.44 20.69
CA VAL A 55 -9.34 7.53 19.72
C VAL A 55 -9.37 6.15 20.37
N SER A 56 -10.46 5.40 20.13
CA SER A 56 -10.66 4.06 20.72
C SER A 56 -9.55 3.10 20.29
N TYR A 57 -8.89 3.38 19.17
CA TYR A 57 -7.75 2.63 18.69
C TYR A 57 -6.78 3.56 17.97
N ALA A 58 -5.52 3.60 18.43
CA ALA A 58 -4.48 4.38 17.77
C ALA A 58 -4.20 3.76 16.39
N ALA A 59 -4.40 4.54 15.32
CA ALA A 59 -4.01 4.12 13.99
C ALA A 59 -2.49 3.88 13.97
N PRO A 60 -2.00 2.81 13.32
CA PRO A 60 -0.57 2.53 13.26
C PRO A 60 0.22 3.58 12.44
N LEU A 61 -0.46 4.37 11.60
CA LEU A 61 0.11 5.38 10.70
C LEU A 61 -0.88 6.55 10.53
N PRO A 62 -1.09 7.38 11.58
CA PRO A 62 -1.98 8.53 11.49
C PRO A 62 -1.42 9.55 10.48
N ASP A 63 -2.27 10.07 9.60
CA ASP A 63 -1.90 11.03 8.55
C ASP A 63 -0.72 10.58 7.67
N TYR A 64 -0.51 9.27 7.53
CA TYR A 64 0.64 8.67 6.84
C TYR A 64 2.00 9.07 7.43
N ASN A 65 2.04 9.56 8.68
CA ASN A 65 3.27 9.86 9.40
C ASN A 65 3.82 8.62 10.09
N LEU A 66 5.08 8.32 9.79
CA LEU A 66 5.80 7.28 10.51
C LEU A 66 6.00 7.69 11.97
N PRO A 67 5.90 6.76 12.92
CA PRO A 67 6.17 7.05 14.32
C PRO A 67 7.61 7.59 14.47
N GLY A 68 7.74 8.85 14.91
CA GLY A 68 9.02 9.56 15.02
C GLY A 68 9.42 10.43 13.81
N GLY A 69 8.66 10.38 12.70
CA GLY A 69 8.82 11.28 11.56
C GLY A 69 7.81 12.43 11.64
N GLY A 70 8.28 13.68 11.58
CA GLY A 70 7.39 14.84 11.52
C GLY A 70 6.56 14.89 10.23
N SER A 71 5.61 15.83 10.16
CA SER A 71 4.70 16.07 9.03
C SER A 71 5.37 16.68 7.80
N SER A 72 6.46 16.08 7.35
CA SER A 72 7.21 16.50 6.16
C SER A 72 6.80 15.65 4.96
N PRO A 73 6.74 16.21 3.73
CA PRO A 73 6.49 15.44 2.50
C PRO A 73 7.42 14.23 2.33
N ALA A 74 8.65 14.31 2.87
CA ALA A 74 9.59 13.20 2.87
C ALA A 74 9.13 12.02 3.75
N ALA A 75 8.45 12.29 4.87
CA ALA A 75 7.92 11.25 5.75
C ALA A 75 6.74 10.52 5.10
N SER A 76 5.85 11.25 4.41
CA SER A 76 4.74 10.66 3.64
C SER A 76 5.24 9.76 2.50
N LEU A 77 6.31 10.17 1.80
CA LEU A 77 6.93 9.34 0.76
C LEU A 77 7.53 8.05 1.37
N LEU A 78 8.20 8.14 2.51
CA LEU A 78 8.77 6.98 3.18
C LEU A 78 7.70 5.99 3.65
N SER A 79 6.57 6.50 4.15
CA SER A 79 5.38 5.71 4.49
C SER A 79 4.82 4.96 3.28
N ALA A 80 4.68 5.64 2.13
CA ALA A 80 4.22 5.01 0.89
C ALA A 80 5.17 3.89 0.42
N LEU A 81 6.50 4.14 0.47
CA LEU A 81 7.51 3.13 0.13
C LEU A 81 7.45 1.92 1.06
N ALA A 82 7.26 2.16 2.37
CA ALA A 82 7.10 1.09 3.35
C ALA A 82 5.86 0.23 3.04
N GLY A 83 4.72 0.85 2.70
CA GLY A 83 3.51 0.14 2.30
C GLY A 83 3.68 -0.71 1.03
N ILE A 84 4.36 -0.18 0.02
CA ILE A 84 4.67 -0.92 -1.22
C ILE A 84 5.57 -2.11 -0.91
N ALA A 85 6.63 -1.92 -0.12
CA ALA A 85 7.57 -2.96 0.25
C ALA A 85 6.86 -4.09 1.03
N LEU A 86 6.04 -3.74 2.02
CA LEU A 86 5.27 -4.70 2.80
C LEU A 86 4.34 -5.54 1.91
N THR A 87 3.61 -4.88 1.00
CA THR A 87 2.69 -5.56 0.08
C THR A 87 3.43 -6.53 -0.85
N LEU A 88 4.60 -6.14 -1.35
CA LEU A 88 5.45 -7.00 -2.18
C LEU A 88 5.93 -8.24 -1.42
N VAL A 89 6.43 -8.06 -0.20
CA VAL A 89 6.89 -9.16 0.65
C VAL A 89 5.75 -10.14 0.91
N LEU A 90 4.56 -9.65 1.24
CA LEU A 90 3.39 -10.50 1.48
C LEU A 90 2.97 -11.26 0.22
N CYS A 91 2.85 -10.59 -0.92
CA CYS A 91 2.44 -11.22 -2.18
C CYS A 91 3.45 -12.26 -2.66
N VAL A 92 4.74 -11.93 -2.67
CA VAL A 92 5.80 -12.85 -3.08
C VAL A 92 5.92 -13.99 -2.08
N GLY A 93 5.89 -13.70 -0.78
CA GLY A 93 5.95 -14.70 0.29
C GLY A 93 4.81 -15.71 0.19
N MET A 94 3.57 -15.25 0.04
CA MET A 94 2.42 -16.13 -0.17
C MET A 94 2.55 -16.93 -1.47
N GLY A 95 2.98 -16.30 -2.57
CA GLY A 95 3.18 -17.00 -3.85
C GLY A 95 4.23 -18.11 -3.79
N LEU A 96 5.32 -17.90 -3.05
CA LEU A 96 6.35 -18.90 -2.80
C LEU A 96 5.85 -20.00 -1.87
N TYR A 97 5.18 -19.64 -0.77
CA TYR A 97 4.60 -20.60 0.17
C TYR A 97 3.63 -21.57 -0.51
N LEU A 98 2.71 -21.03 -1.34
CA LEU A 98 1.74 -21.84 -2.09
C LEU A 98 2.41 -22.71 -3.16
N ARG A 99 3.54 -22.27 -3.73
CA ARG A 99 4.33 -23.09 -4.67
C ARG A 99 4.97 -24.30 -3.98
N THR A 100 5.51 -24.12 -2.78
CA THR A 100 6.16 -25.19 -2.02
C THR A 100 5.16 -26.30 -1.69
N LYS A 101 3.95 -25.94 -1.25
CA LYS A 101 2.87 -26.89 -0.92
C LYS A 101 2.45 -27.77 -2.09
N ARG A 102 2.46 -27.23 -3.32
CA ARG A 102 2.09 -27.98 -4.53
C ARG A 102 3.14 -29.02 -4.96
N ASN A 103 4.41 -28.81 -4.62
CA ASN A 103 5.49 -29.74 -4.95
C ASN A 103 5.60 -30.92 -3.94
N SER A 104 4.93 -30.84 -2.80
CA SER A 104 4.94 -31.90 -1.79
C SER A 104 3.76 -32.87 -1.92
N ASP A 105 2.70 -32.50 -2.65
CA ASP A 105 1.48 -33.30 -2.86
C ASP A 105 1.42 -33.93 -4.29
N GLY A 106 2.55 -33.98 -5.02
CA GLY A 106 2.66 -34.61 -6.35
C GLY A 106 3.91 -35.49 -6.45
#